data_AF-A0A6M0H1Z9-F1
#
_entry.id   AF-A0A6M0H1Z9-F1
#
_cell.length_a   1.000
_cell.length_b   1.000
_cell.length_c   1.000
_cell.angle_alpha   90.00
_cell.angle_beta   90.00
_cell.angle_gamma   90.00
#
_symmetry.space_group_name_H-M   'P 1'
#
loop_
_entity.id
_entity.type
_entity.pdbx_description
1 polymer ?
#
loop_
_entity_poly.entity_id
_entity_poly.type
_entity_poly.pdbx_seq_one_letter_code
_entity_poly.pdbx_strand_id
1 'polypeptide(L)'
;MRKFNKIPIGFILTLFLSFSNISLAFANPYYFVDEDMHTFEQSPDANEQLKNEFHVLLNDLFDQRNKSILSGDSEGLKVFYDLNKKVSLWAYESENKKIDYLKNWSEKQAVTFNNIQSLLKVRKVKEKEPGIYGIVCSATTEFDYSYITSPDIHNKFRLGTSHYINLKKENDKYVITKEWYTDPFADSLNLDNIKKSKEMKEYILSKDCPEINLTEKLEKAIDYAHKYCGIAYDDEYNFKYNKEYTNFNPKGGDCANFASQILYEGGGFKKNKLWNYEGRDGSKAWVNAQSFKNYMINSGRASYISKGTYEEIYKDSYNLRPGDFVAYEKNGKIIHVSTVTGLDSKGYPLVTCHNTDRLLVPYDLGFSNSNIRFHLIKVHY
;
A
#
# COMPACT_ATOMS: atom_id res chain seq x y z
N MET A 1 49.06 33.20 53.08
CA MET A 1 48.01 32.17 53.22
C MET A 1 47.05 32.27 52.06
N ARG A 2 47.06 31.24 51.20
CA ARG A 2 46.28 31.11 49.96
C ARG A 2 44.78 31.09 50.29
N LYS A 3 43.99 31.98 49.68
CA LYS A 3 42.55 31.78 49.51
C LYS A 3 42.31 31.24 48.10
N PHE A 4 41.75 30.04 48.05
CA PHE A 4 41.33 29.34 46.85
C PHE A 4 40.21 30.11 46.15
N ASN A 5 40.46 30.59 44.92
CA ASN A 5 39.39 30.98 44.01
C ASN A 5 38.94 29.72 43.25
N LYS A 6 37.67 29.36 43.43
CA LYS A 6 36.98 28.30 42.70
C LYS A 6 36.80 28.75 41.24
N ILE A 7 37.35 27.95 40.33
CA ILE A 7 37.08 27.98 38.89
C ILE A 7 35.72 27.29 38.68
N PRO A 8 34.74 27.88 37.98
CA PRO A 8 33.61 27.12 37.50
C PRO A 8 34.07 26.34 36.25
N ILE A 9 34.13 25.02 36.39
CA ILE A 9 34.32 24.08 35.29
C ILE A 9 33.05 24.14 34.44
N GLY A 10 33.09 24.92 33.37
CA GLY A 10 32.12 24.84 32.29
C GLY A 10 32.31 23.51 31.58
N PHE A 11 31.42 22.56 31.85
CA PHE A 11 31.25 21.36 31.05
C PHE A 11 30.82 21.80 29.64
N ILE A 12 31.77 21.88 28.70
CA ILE A 12 31.47 21.92 27.28
C ILE A 12 31.05 20.50 26.91
N LEU A 13 29.73 20.26 27.01
CA LEU A 13 29.09 19.09 26.42
C LEU A 13 29.14 19.29 24.91
N THR A 14 30.16 18.75 24.25
CA THR A 14 30.19 18.61 22.80
C THR A 14 29.06 17.66 22.41
N LEU A 15 27.94 18.27 22.06
CA LEU A 15 26.78 17.61 21.47
C LEU A 15 27.21 17.07 20.10
N PHE A 16 27.72 15.84 20.05
CA PHE A 16 27.75 15.06 18.83
C PHE A 16 26.30 14.80 18.44
N LEU A 17 25.72 15.71 17.65
CA LEU A 17 24.52 15.45 16.87
C LEU A 17 24.89 14.38 15.82
N SER A 18 24.85 13.12 16.24
CA SER A 18 24.67 12.03 15.31
C SER A 18 23.32 12.25 14.63
N PHE A 19 23.34 12.78 13.41
CA PHE A 19 22.22 12.73 12.48
C PHE A 19 21.94 11.25 12.18
N SER A 20 21.27 10.59 13.12
CA SER A 20 20.67 9.29 12.93
C SER A 20 19.34 9.52 12.23
N ASN A 21 19.31 9.15 10.94
CA ASN A 21 18.14 8.80 10.16
C ASN A 21 16.89 9.64 10.42
N ILE A 22 16.78 10.73 9.66
CA ILE A 22 15.49 11.30 9.30
C ILE A 22 14.64 10.14 8.77
N SER A 23 13.57 9.80 9.49
CA SER A 23 12.47 8.97 9.00
C SER A 23 11.94 9.57 7.70
N LEU A 24 12.49 9.14 6.56
CA LEU A 24 11.87 9.25 5.24
C LEU A 24 10.77 8.19 5.13
N ALA A 25 9.81 8.25 6.04
CA ALA A 25 8.57 7.50 5.96
C ALA A 25 7.44 8.50 6.23
N PHE A 26 6.52 8.61 5.26
CA PHE A 26 5.31 9.45 5.28
C PHE A 26 5.44 10.93 4.88
N ALA A 27 6.21 11.26 3.84
CA ALA A 27 5.86 12.43 3.06
C ALA A 27 4.70 12.05 2.12
N ASN A 28 3.46 12.33 2.54
CA ASN A 28 2.26 12.03 1.74
C ASN A 28 2.32 12.85 0.44
N PRO A 29 2.19 12.27 -0.76
CA PRO A 29 2.15 13.04 -2.01
C PRO A 29 1.07 14.13 -2.00
N TYR A 30 0.03 13.99 -1.17
CA TYR A 30 -0.97 15.03 -0.91
C TYR A 30 -0.40 16.32 -0.29
N TYR A 31 0.62 16.26 0.57
CA TYR A 31 1.21 17.46 1.19
C TYR A 31 2.09 18.26 0.22
N PHE A 32 2.73 17.60 -0.75
CA PHE A 32 3.51 18.29 -1.79
C PHE A 32 2.66 19.04 -2.83
N VAL A 33 1.33 18.86 -2.81
CA VAL A 33 0.44 19.54 -3.75
C VAL A 33 0.29 21.03 -3.42
N ASP A 34 0.42 21.42 -2.15
CA ASP A 34 0.10 22.78 -1.69
C ASP A 34 1.30 23.74 -1.60
N GLU A 35 2.53 23.26 -1.35
CA GLU A 35 3.68 24.16 -1.06
C GLU A 35 4.36 24.79 -2.30
N ASP A 36 4.30 24.17 -3.49
CA ASP A 36 5.04 24.63 -4.69
C ASP A 36 4.12 25.22 -5.78
N MET A 37 3.36 26.27 -5.46
CA MET A 37 2.40 26.90 -6.39
C MET A 37 2.53 28.43 -6.52
N HIS A 38 3.50 28.90 -7.30
CA HIS A 38 3.35 30.16 -8.05
C HIS A 38 2.58 29.89 -9.36
N THR A 39 1.57 30.72 -9.65
CA THR A 39 0.53 30.50 -10.68
C THR A 39 0.84 31.19 -12.01
N PHE A 40 0.81 30.44 -13.10
CA PHE A 40 0.48 30.93 -14.44
C PHE A 40 -0.84 30.26 -14.84
N GLU A 41 -1.83 31.04 -15.27
CA GLU A 41 -3.12 30.53 -15.73
C GLU A 41 -2.99 29.95 -17.15
N GLN A 42 -3.32 28.68 -17.33
CA GLN A 42 -3.46 28.02 -18.63
C GLN A 42 -4.94 27.83 -18.96
N SER A 43 -5.30 27.92 -20.25
CA SER A 43 -6.69 27.72 -20.70
C SER A 43 -7.16 26.26 -20.47
N PRO A 44 -8.45 26.02 -20.23
CA PRO A 44 -8.99 24.68 -19.98
C PRO A 44 -8.71 23.66 -21.10
N ASP A 45 -8.78 24.10 -22.36
CA ASP A 45 -8.64 23.23 -23.54
C ASP A 45 -7.19 22.76 -23.77
N ALA A 46 -6.23 23.68 -23.58
CA ALA A 46 -4.80 23.36 -23.63
C ALA A 46 -4.39 22.37 -22.52
N ASN A 47 -5.02 22.47 -21.34
CA ASN A 47 -4.76 21.57 -20.22
C ASN A 47 -5.25 20.13 -20.50
N GLU A 48 -6.39 19.96 -21.17
CA GLU A 48 -6.89 18.63 -21.56
C GLU A 48 -6.04 18.00 -22.65
N GLN A 49 -5.56 18.77 -23.63
CA GLN A 49 -4.62 18.27 -24.65
C GLN A 49 -3.32 17.79 -24.02
N LEU A 50 -2.73 18.57 -23.10
CA LEU A 50 -1.54 18.20 -22.33
C LEU A 50 -1.77 16.93 -21.50
N LYS A 51 -2.92 16.79 -20.84
CA LYS A 51 -3.27 15.56 -20.10
C LYS A 51 -3.30 14.33 -21.00
N ASN A 52 -3.85 14.44 -22.21
CA ASN A 52 -3.90 13.34 -23.16
C ASN A 52 -2.50 12.94 -23.66
N GLU A 53 -1.66 13.92 -23.99
CA GLU A 53 -0.26 13.67 -24.37
C GLU A 53 0.50 12.93 -23.27
N PHE A 54 0.45 13.44 -22.03
CA PHE A 54 1.11 12.81 -20.90
C PHE A 54 0.48 11.48 -20.50
N HIS A 55 -0.82 11.27 -20.77
CA HIS A 55 -1.44 9.97 -20.54
C HIS A 55 -0.78 8.89 -21.41
N VAL A 56 -0.52 9.17 -22.70
CA VAL A 56 0.14 8.23 -23.61
C VAL A 56 1.57 7.94 -23.14
N LEU A 57 2.34 8.98 -22.81
CA LEU A 57 3.72 8.82 -22.31
C LEU A 57 3.78 8.01 -21.02
N LEU A 58 2.85 8.27 -20.08
CA LEU A 58 2.80 7.54 -18.81
C LEU A 58 2.33 6.10 -19.00
N ASN A 59 1.44 5.82 -19.96
CA ASN A 59 1.05 4.44 -20.26
C ASN A 59 2.27 3.62 -20.71
N ASP A 60 3.09 4.14 -21.63
CA ASP A 60 4.31 3.44 -22.06
C ASP A 60 5.28 3.21 -20.88
N LEU A 61 5.50 4.23 -20.03
CA LEU A 61 6.30 4.08 -18.82
C LEU A 61 5.79 2.95 -17.90
N PHE A 62 4.49 2.92 -17.60
CA PHE A 62 3.91 1.91 -16.71
C PHE A 62 3.89 0.53 -17.37
N ASP A 63 3.68 0.43 -18.68
CA ASP A 63 3.80 -0.82 -19.42
C ASP A 63 5.23 -1.38 -19.36
N GLN A 64 6.25 -0.53 -19.50
CA GLN A 64 7.63 -0.96 -19.32
C GLN A 64 7.93 -1.38 -17.87
N ARG A 65 7.42 -0.65 -16.86
CA ARG A 65 7.53 -1.08 -15.44
C ARG A 65 6.90 -2.46 -15.22
N ASN A 66 5.71 -2.68 -15.79
CA ASN A 66 5.00 -3.96 -15.68
C ASN A 66 5.79 -5.09 -16.35
N LYS A 67 6.33 -4.85 -17.56
CA LYS A 67 7.22 -5.80 -18.25
C LYS A 67 8.48 -6.11 -17.43
N SER A 68 9.09 -5.10 -16.82
CA SER A 68 10.28 -5.27 -15.97
C SER A 68 10.00 -6.09 -14.72
N ILE A 69 8.81 -5.98 -14.12
CA ILE A 69 8.39 -6.85 -13.02
C ILE A 69 8.25 -8.30 -13.52
N LEU A 70 7.62 -8.51 -14.67
CA LEU A 70 7.42 -9.85 -15.24
C LEU A 70 8.74 -10.52 -15.65
N SER A 71 9.69 -9.77 -16.21
CA SER A 71 10.99 -10.28 -16.62
C SER A 71 12.00 -10.39 -15.47
N GLY A 72 11.80 -9.63 -14.40
CA GLY A 72 12.80 -9.45 -13.35
C GLY A 72 14.01 -8.61 -13.80
N ASP A 73 13.86 -7.80 -14.86
CA ASP A 73 14.92 -6.98 -15.44
C ASP A 73 14.47 -5.52 -15.60
N SER A 74 15.21 -4.62 -14.96
CA SER A 74 14.93 -3.19 -14.93
C SER A 74 15.85 -2.35 -15.83
N GLU A 75 16.80 -2.94 -16.55
CA GLU A 75 17.78 -2.19 -17.35
C GLU A 75 17.09 -1.28 -18.38
N GLY A 76 16.03 -1.79 -19.01
CA GLY A 76 15.21 -1.05 -19.96
C GLY A 76 14.50 0.18 -19.36
N LEU A 77 14.35 0.25 -18.03
CA LEU A 77 13.72 1.40 -17.37
C LEU A 77 14.65 2.62 -17.33
N LYS A 78 15.97 2.46 -17.38
CA LYS A 78 16.93 3.56 -17.24
C LYS A 78 16.68 4.71 -18.22
N VAL A 79 16.19 4.40 -19.42
CA VAL A 79 15.89 5.40 -20.47
C VAL A 79 14.84 6.43 -20.04
N PHE A 80 14.00 6.10 -19.06
CA PHE A 80 12.95 6.99 -18.54
C PHE A 80 13.45 7.92 -17.43
N TYR A 81 14.68 7.80 -16.94
CA TYR A 81 15.16 8.53 -15.77
C TYR A 81 16.42 9.34 -16.07
N ASP A 82 16.48 10.57 -15.54
CA ASP A 82 17.70 11.36 -15.49
C ASP A 82 18.61 10.83 -14.36
N LEU A 83 19.48 9.87 -14.66
CA LEU A 83 20.33 9.20 -13.67
C LEU A 83 21.41 10.12 -13.05
N ASN A 84 21.66 11.30 -13.64
CA ASN A 84 22.59 12.28 -13.08
C ASN A 84 21.95 13.06 -11.93
N LYS A 85 20.61 13.04 -11.80
CA LYS A 85 19.88 13.64 -10.68
C LYS A 85 19.62 12.62 -9.60
N LYS A 86 20.16 12.89 -8.40
CA LYS A 86 20.04 12.00 -7.23
C LYS A 86 18.60 11.54 -6.94
N VAL A 87 17.63 12.46 -6.96
CA VAL A 87 16.22 12.15 -6.68
C VAL A 87 15.55 11.31 -7.77
N SER A 88 16.01 11.41 -9.02
CA SER A 88 15.56 10.58 -10.13
C SER A 88 16.21 9.19 -10.09
N LEU A 89 17.53 9.14 -9.81
CA LEU A 89 18.25 7.89 -9.56
C LEU A 89 17.58 7.08 -8.44
N TRP A 90 17.20 7.73 -7.33
CA TRP A 90 16.49 7.06 -6.24
C TRP A 90 15.12 6.50 -6.65
N ALA A 91 14.39 7.20 -7.54
CA ALA A 91 13.12 6.69 -8.06
C ALA A 91 13.33 5.43 -8.92
N TYR A 92 14.36 5.43 -9.78
CA TYR A 92 14.77 4.24 -10.53
C TYR A 92 15.20 3.08 -9.60
N GLU A 93 16.04 3.36 -8.60
CA GLU A 93 16.45 2.36 -7.61
C GLU A 93 15.26 1.80 -6.81
N SER A 94 14.22 2.61 -6.56
CA SER A 94 12.98 2.14 -5.93
C SER A 94 12.24 1.14 -6.81
N GLU A 95 12.14 1.37 -8.13
CA GLU A 95 11.55 0.38 -9.04
C GLU A 95 12.35 -0.93 -9.05
N ASN A 96 13.69 -0.86 -9.01
CA ASN A 96 14.52 -2.08 -8.91
C ASN A 96 14.19 -2.87 -7.65
N LYS A 97 14.12 -2.20 -6.49
CA LYS A 97 13.76 -2.84 -5.22
C LYS A 97 12.38 -3.47 -5.27
N LYS A 98 11.42 -2.84 -5.93
CA LYS A 98 10.07 -3.37 -6.13
C LYS A 98 10.04 -4.61 -7.03
N ILE A 99 10.84 -4.62 -8.10
CA ILE A 99 10.98 -5.80 -8.97
C ILE A 99 11.56 -6.97 -8.17
N ASP A 100 12.65 -6.72 -7.44
CA ASP A 100 13.24 -7.73 -6.54
C ASP A 100 12.23 -8.18 -5.48
N TYR A 101 11.48 -7.26 -4.89
CA TYR A 101 10.40 -7.54 -3.95
C TYR A 101 9.41 -8.57 -4.47
N LEU A 102 8.81 -8.26 -5.62
CA LEU A 102 7.76 -9.09 -6.21
C LEU A 102 8.32 -10.43 -6.67
N LYS A 103 9.53 -10.46 -7.21
CA LYS A 103 10.22 -11.70 -7.56
C LYS A 103 10.39 -12.60 -6.32
N ASN A 104 11.00 -12.07 -5.26
CA ASN A 104 11.24 -12.84 -4.03
C ASN A 104 9.94 -13.31 -3.37
N TRP A 105 8.91 -12.45 -3.36
CA TRP A 105 7.60 -12.85 -2.85
C TRP A 105 6.99 -13.97 -3.69
N SER A 106 7.02 -13.87 -5.02
CA SER A 106 6.45 -14.90 -5.91
C SER A 106 7.18 -16.24 -5.76
N GLU A 107 8.51 -16.21 -5.63
CA GLU A 107 9.30 -17.39 -5.33
C GLU A 107 8.92 -18.02 -4.00
N LYS A 108 8.80 -17.22 -2.92
CA LYS A 108 8.37 -17.69 -1.59
C LYS A 108 6.98 -18.33 -1.63
N GLN A 109 6.06 -17.72 -2.38
CA GLN A 109 4.67 -18.16 -2.47
C GLN A 109 4.47 -19.33 -3.44
N ALA A 110 5.51 -19.72 -4.20
CA ALA A 110 5.42 -20.70 -5.29
C ALA A 110 4.40 -20.32 -6.37
N VAL A 111 4.42 -19.06 -6.78
CA VAL A 111 3.57 -18.52 -7.84
C VAL A 111 4.39 -17.89 -8.96
N THR A 112 3.76 -17.74 -10.11
CA THR A 112 4.27 -16.99 -11.26
C THR A 112 3.30 -15.86 -11.56
N PHE A 113 3.81 -14.63 -11.78
CA PHE A 113 3.02 -13.55 -12.35
C PHE A 113 2.87 -13.78 -13.85
N ASN A 114 1.64 -13.92 -14.32
CA ASN A 114 1.32 -14.23 -15.70
C ASN A 114 1.17 -12.96 -16.55
N ASN A 115 0.59 -11.92 -15.94
CA ASN A 115 0.31 -10.65 -16.59
C ASN A 115 0.18 -9.54 -15.54
N ILE A 116 0.59 -8.32 -15.90
CA ILE A 116 0.44 -7.12 -15.07
C ILE A 116 -0.01 -5.98 -15.96
N GLN A 117 -1.10 -5.32 -15.58
CA GLN A 117 -1.69 -4.22 -16.36
C GLN A 117 -2.01 -3.04 -15.46
N SER A 118 -1.73 -1.83 -15.93
CA SER A 118 -2.00 -0.59 -15.21
C SER A 118 -3.03 0.26 -15.94
N LEU A 119 -4.04 0.71 -15.20
CA LEU A 119 -4.99 1.73 -15.63
C LEU A 119 -4.60 3.07 -15.00
N LEU A 120 -4.30 4.06 -15.83
CA LEU A 120 -3.84 5.37 -15.38
C LEU A 120 -4.96 6.41 -15.44
N LYS A 121 -4.93 7.32 -14.46
CA LYS A 121 -5.75 8.53 -14.45
C LYS A 121 -4.87 9.74 -14.19
N VAL A 122 -4.58 10.50 -15.25
CA VAL A 122 -3.88 11.79 -15.13
C VAL A 122 -4.84 12.81 -14.53
N ARG A 123 -4.55 13.28 -13.32
CA ARG A 123 -5.41 14.22 -12.58
C ARG A 123 -5.04 15.67 -12.85
N LYS A 124 -3.73 15.96 -12.90
CA LYS A 124 -3.20 17.31 -13.06
C LYS A 124 -1.91 17.26 -13.85
N VAL A 125 -1.74 18.19 -14.78
CA VAL A 125 -0.47 18.50 -15.45
C VAL A 125 -0.25 19.99 -15.28
N LYS A 126 1.00 20.38 -15.02
CA LYS A 126 1.38 21.79 -14.99
C LYS A 126 2.82 21.95 -15.42
N GLU A 127 3.08 22.85 -16.36
CA GLU A 127 4.44 23.31 -16.65
C GLU A 127 4.95 24.16 -15.47
N LYS A 128 6.07 23.74 -14.89
CA LYS A 128 6.70 24.37 -13.72
C LYS A 128 7.79 25.34 -14.16
N GLU A 129 8.56 24.94 -15.17
CA GLU A 129 9.62 25.68 -15.84
C GLU A 129 9.58 25.32 -17.32
N PRO A 130 10.17 26.10 -18.24
CA PRO A 130 10.17 25.78 -19.67
C PRO A 130 10.63 24.34 -19.94
N GLY A 131 9.71 23.50 -20.45
CA GLY A 131 9.95 22.10 -20.74
C GLY A 131 9.99 21.15 -19.54
N ILE A 132 9.63 21.59 -18.33
CA ILE A 132 9.50 20.76 -17.13
C ILE A 132 8.05 20.75 -16.65
N TYR A 133 7.46 19.56 -16.59
CA TYR A 133 6.06 19.35 -16.27
C TYR A 133 5.91 18.55 -14.98
N GLY A 134 5.21 19.11 -14.01
CA GLY A 134 4.75 18.40 -12.81
C GLY A 134 3.40 17.75 -13.08
N ILE A 135 3.32 16.44 -12.84
CA ILE A 135 2.16 15.60 -13.16
C ILE A 135 1.71 14.86 -11.91
N VAL A 136 0.41 14.90 -11.64
CA VAL A 136 -0.23 14.06 -10.63
C VAL A 136 -1.08 13.03 -11.36
N CYS A 137 -0.79 11.75 -11.15
CA CYS A 137 -1.59 10.65 -11.69
C CYS A 137 -1.87 9.59 -10.62
N SER A 138 -2.93 8.83 -10.82
CA SER A 138 -3.20 7.60 -10.08
C SER A 138 -3.09 6.41 -11.01
N ALA A 139 -2.61 5.28 -10.48
CA ALA A 139 -2.55 4.02 -11.18
C ALA A 139 -3.31 2.96 -10.40
N THR A 140 -4.12 2.18 -11.10
CA THR A 140 -4.66 0.90 -10.63
C THR A 140 -3.92 -0.19 -11.38
N THR A 141 -3.10 -0.97 -10.68
CA THR A 141 -2.32 -2.07 -11.28
C THR A 141 -2.93 -3.41 -10.87
N GLU A 142 -3.37 -4.18 -11.86
CA GLU A 142 -3.85 -5.55 -11.72
C GLU A 142 -2.71 -6.54 -11.93
N PHE A 143 -2.60 -7.52 -11.04
CA PHE A 143 -1.65 -8.61 -11.10
C PHE A 143 -2.43 -9.91 -11.28
N ASP A 144 -2.12 -10.63 -12.35
CA ASP A 144 -2.56 -11.99 -12.59
C ASP A 144 -1.44 -12.96 -12.20
N TYR A 145 -1.76 -13.96 -11.38
CA TYR A 145 -0.79 -14.96 -10.95
C TYR A 145 -1.42 -16.36 -10.84
N SER A 146 -0.60 -17.38 -11.00
CA SER A 146 -0.98 -18.78 -10.83
C SER A 146 0.06 -19.50 -9.99
N TYR A 147 -0.38 -20.55 -9.29
CA TYR A 147 0.54 -21.44 -8.59
C TYR A 147 1.30 -22.29 -9.61
N ILE A 148 2.58 -22.58 -9.34
CA ILE A 148 3.43 -23.35 -10.27
C ILE A 148 2.92 -24.77 -10.54
N THR A 149 2.09 -25.32 -9.65
CA THR A 149 1.47 -26.65 -9.79
C THR A 149 0.09 -26.60 -10.45
N SER A 150 -0.45 -25.40 -10.71
CA SER A 150 -1.77 -25.20 -11.29
C SER A 150 -1.78 -23.94 -12.17
N PRO A 151 -0.97 -23.93 -13.25
CA PRO A 151 -0.76 -22.74 -14.08
C PRO A 151 -2.03 -22.25 -14.78
N ASP A 152 -3.01 -23.13 -15.01
CA ASP A 152 -4.28 -22.78 -15.66
C ASP A 152 -5.32 -22.18 -14.68
N ILE A 153 -5.03 -22.12 -13.38
CA ILE A 153 -5.90 -21.52 -12.37
C ILE A 153 -5.35 -20.15 -11.99
N HIS A 154 -6.01 -19.12 -12.52
CA HIS A 154 -5.61 -17.73 -12.35
C HIS A 154 -6.21 -17.11 -11.09
N ASN A 155 -5.38 -16.36 -10.37
CA ASN A 155 -5.76 -15.51 -9.26
C ASN A 155 -5.43 -14.07 -9.62
N LYS A 156 -6.19 -13.12 -9.06
CA LYS A 156 -6.03 -11.69 -9.38
C LYS A 156 -6.10 -10.81 -8.15
N PHE A 157 -5.28 -9.77 -8.13
CA PHE A 157 -5.38 -8.68 -7.16
C PHE A 157 -5.07 -7.34 -7.81
N ARG A 158 -5.50 -6.24 -7.16
CA ARG A 158 -5.18 -4.87 -7.58
C ARG A 158 -4.51 -4.06 -6.49
N LEU A 159 -3.59 -3.20 -6.91
CA LEU A 159 -2.94 -2.18 -6.09
C LEU A 159 -3.16 -0.79 -6.67
N GLY A 160 -3.47 0.16 -5.80
CA GLY A 160 -3.65 1.57 -6.14
C GLY A 160 -2.48 2.40 -5.68
N THR A 161 -1.87 3.17 -6.59
CA THR A 161 -0.79 4.11 -6.28
C THR A 161 -1.12 5.51 -6.77
N SER A 162 -0.59 6.52 -6.09
CA SER A 162 -0.71 7.92 -6.48
C SER A 162 0.67 8.53 -6.61
N HIS A 163 0.95 9.08 -7.80
CA HIS A 163 2.27 9.54 -8.19
C HIS A 163 2.26 11.05 -8.39
N TYR A 164 3.36 11.67 -7.97
CA TYR A 164 3.78 13.00 -8.39
C TYR A 164 5.08 12.85 -9.19
N ILE A 165 5.08 13.22 -10.46
CA ILE A 165 6.19 13.02 -11.40
C ILE A 165 6.58 14.35 -12.02
N ASN A 166 7.87 14.69 -12.02
CA ASN A 166 8.41 15.77 -12.84
C ASN A 166 9.05 15.17 -14.10
N LEU A 167 8.45 15.42 -15.26
CA LEU A 167 9.00 15.07 -16.57
C LEU A 167 9.68 16.29 -17.19
N LYS A 168 10.92 16.15 -17.63
CA LYS A 168 11.64 17.16 -18.39
C LYS A 168 11.78 16.72 -19.83
N LYS A 169 11.47 17.62 -20.75
CA LYS A 169 11.72 17.42 -22.19
C LYS A 169 13.21 17.58 -22.47
N GLU A 170 13.81 16.56 -23.05
CA GLU A 170 15.19 16.55 -23.51
C GLU A 170 15.23 16.03 -24.94
N ASN A 171 15.53 16.91 -25.89
CA ASN A 171 15.37 16.65 -27.32
C ASN A 171 13.93 16.21 -27.64
N ASP A 172 13.77 15.03 -28.25
CA ASP A 172 12.48 14.43 -28.61
C ASP A 172 11.95 13.45 -27.55
N LYS A 173 12.48 13.47 -26.32
CA LYS A 173 12.11 12.54 -25.24
C LYS A 173 11.77 13.26 -23.94
N TYR A 174 11.02 12.57 -23.08
CA TYR A 174 10.76 13.00 -21.71
C TYR A 174 11.46 12.08 -20.73
N VAL A 175 12.15 12.66 -19.75
CA VAL A 175 12.80 11.92 -18.66
C VAL A 175 12.27 12.36 -17.31
N ILE A 176 12.10 11.40 -16.41
CA ILE A 176 11.77 11.61 -15.01
C ILE A 176 12.97 12.29 -14.36
N THR A 177 12.73 13.45 -13.76
CA THR A 177 13.74 14.19 -12.99
C THR A 177 13.48 14.12 -11.49
N LYS A 178 12.26 13.74 -11.10
CA LYS A 178 11.79 13.55 -9.72
C LYS A 178 10.50 12.74 -9.76
N GLU A 179 10.36 11.76 -8.88
CA GLU A 179 9.09 11.08 -8.65
C GLU A 179 8.90 10.82 -7.16
N TRP A 180 7.67 10.97 -6.71
CA TRP A 180 7.23 10.53 -5.39
C TRP A 180 5.93 9.78 -5.51
N TYR A 181 5.87 8.60 -4.89
CA TYR A 181 4.62 7.88 -4.68
C TYR A 181 4.71 7.07 -3.40
N THR A 182 3.56 6.71 -2.84
CA THR A 182 3.50 5.77 -1.73
C THR A 182 3.68 4.36 -2.29
N ASP A 183 4.92 3.86 -2.24
CA ASP A 183 5.24 2.49 -2.64
C ASP A 183 4.81 1.51 -1.53
N PRO A 184 3.87 0.58 -1.80
CA PRO A 184 3.46 -0.43 -0.82
C PRO A 184 4.59 -1.40 -0.43
N PHE A 185 5.72 -1.38 -1.13
CA PHE A 185 6.82 -2.33 -0.99
C PHE A 185 8.11 -1.72 -0.43
N ALA A 186 8.14 -0.40 -0.19
CA ALA A 186 9.36 0.34 0.18
C ALA A 186 10.08 -0.19 1.44
N ASP A 187 9.33 -0.80 2.35
CA ASP A 187 9.82 -1.22 3.67
C ASP A 187 10.18 -2.71 3.76
N SER A 188 9.90 -3.55 2.76
CA SER A 188 9.41 -4.89 3.07
C SER A 188 10.25 -6.13 2.73
N LEU A 189 11.51 -6.08 2.30
CA LEU A 189 12.29 -7.33 2.18
C LEU A 189 13.33 -7.52 3.27
N ASN A 190 13.17 -8.60 4.04
CA ASN A 190 14.29 -9.31 4.63
C ASN A 190 14.50 -10.62 3.84
N LEU A 191 15.67 -10.75 3.21
CA LEU A 191 16.06 -11.87 2.35
C LEU A 191 16.69 -13.05 3.11
N ASP A 192 16.87 -12.95 4.43
CA ASP A 192 17.66 -13.90 5.21
C ASP A 192 17.00 -15.30 5.38
N ASN A 193 15.79 -15.52 4.84
CA ASN A 193 15.00 -16.74 5.07
C ASN A 193 14.97 -17.76 3.93
N ILE A 194 15.92 -17.71 2.97
CA ILE A 194 16.00 -18.65 1.83
C ILE A 194 15.92 -20.13 2.26
N LYS A 195 16.51 -20.50 3.41
CA LYS A 195 16.48 -21.88 3.94
C LYS A 195 15.09 -22.36 4.41
N LYS A 196 14.20 -21.46 4.84
CA LYS A 196 12.82 -21.79 5.26
C LYS A 196 11.80 -21.71 4.11
N SER A 197 12.22 -21.20 2.95
CA SER A 197 11.35 -21.07 1.78
C SER A 197 10.78 -22.42 1.31
N LYS A 198 11.53 -23.53 1.42
CA LYS A 198 11.07 -24.83 0.94
C LYS A 198 9.87 -25.38 1.71
N GLU A 199 9.93 -25.43 3.04
CA GLU A 199 8.81 -25.91 3.88
C GLU A 199 7.55 -25.07 3.65
N MET A 200 7.70 -23.74 3.56
CA MET A 200 6.58 -22.84 3.29
C MET A 200 5.95 -23.12 1.94
N LYS A 201 6.75 -23.26 0.88
CA LYS A 201 6.25 -23.61 -0.46
C LYS A 201 5.51 -24.93 -0.45
N GLU A 202 6.09 -25.98 0.14
CA GLU A 202 5.45 -27.29 0.25
C GLU A 202 4.12 -27.22 1.01
N TYR A 203 4.08 -26.48 2.13
CA TYR A 203 2.84 -26.27 2.89
C TYR A 203 1.79 -25.55 2.06
N ILE A 204 2.14 -24.43 1.39
CA ILE A 204 1.22 -23.65 0.56
C ILE A 204 0.66 -24.51 -0.59
N LEU A 205 1.53 -25.22 -1.31
CA LEU A 205 1.13 -26.05 -2.45
C LEU A 205 0.28 -27.26 -2.05
N SER A 206 0.39 -27.73 -0.80
CA SER A 206 -0.43 -28.83 -0.25
C SER A 206 -1.86 -28.44 0.11
N LYS A 207 -2.19 -27.15 0.09
CA LYS A 207 -3.54 -26.66 0.39
C LYS A 207 -4.41 -26.63 -0.84
N ASP A 208 -5.70 -26.55 -0.60
CA ASP A 208 -6.72 -26.21 -1.58
C ASP A 208 -7.67 -25.20 -0.95
N CYS A 209 -8.30 -24.38 -1.79
CA CYS A 209 -9.28 -23.41 -1.31
C CYS A 209 -10.46 -24.14 -0.64
N PRO A 210 -10.78 -23.84 0.63
CA PRO A 210 -11.93 -24.44 1.27
C PRO A 210 -13.22 -23.91 0.65
N GLU A 211 -14.30 -24.70 0.73
CA GLU A 211 -15.63 -24.20 0.39
C GLU A 211 -16.01 -23.02 1.31
N ILE A 212 -16.44 -21.91 0.71
CA ILE A 212 -16.84 -20.70 1.43
C ILE A 212 -18.34 -20.53 1.30
N ASN A 213 -19.05 -20.74 2.41
CA ASN A 213 -20.46 -20.44 2.54
C ASN A 213 -20.63 -19.10 3.26
N LEU A 214 -20.85 -18.03 2.50
CA LEU A 214 -21.04 -16.70 3.04
C LEU A 214 -22.48 -16.51 3.54
N THR A 215 -22.64 -15.76 4.63
CA THR A 215 -23.96 -15.26 5.02
C THR A 215 -24.27 -14.00 4.22
N GLU A 216 -25.55 -13.66 4.07
CA GLU A 216 -25.97 -12.42 3.37
C GLU A 216 -25.28 -11.16 3.92
N LYS A 217 -25.03 -11.10 5.24
CA LYS A 217 -24.29 -9.97 5.85
C LYS A 217 -22.83 -9.93 5.39
N LEU A 218 -22.18 -11.08 5.27
CA LEU A 218 -20.79 -11.17 4.82
C LEU A 218 -20.67 -10.83 3.34
N GLU A 219 -21.61 -11.29 2.52
CA GLU A 219 -21.69 -10.91 1.10
C GLU A 219 -21.77 -9.39 0.97
N LYS A 220 -22.70 -8.74 1.69
CA LYS A 220 -22.84 -7.28 1.71
C LYS A 220 -21.57 -6.55 2.20
N ALA A 221 -20.87 -7.10 3.20
CA ALA A 221 -19.60 -6.55 3.68
C ALA A 221 -18.51 -6.62 2.61
N ILE A 222 -18.40 -7.75 1.90
CA ILE A 222 -17.43 -7.95 0.82
C ILE A 222 -17.75 -7.05 -0.37
N ASP A 223 -19.02 -6.99 -0.79
CA ASP A 223 -19.49 -6.12 -1.87
C ASP A 223 -19.16 -4.65 -1.57
N TYR A 224 -19.43 -4.20 -0.34
CA TYR A 224 -19.07 -2.86 0.09
C TYR A 224 -17.56 -2.62 -0.02
N ALA A 225 -16.75 -3.57 0.45
CA ALA A 225 -15.30 -3.48 0.41
C ALA A 225 -14.78 -3.38 -1.03
N HIS A 226 -15.25 -4.24 -1.94
CA HIS A 226 -14.81 -4.25 -3.34
C HIS A 226 -15.27 -3.00 -4.10
N LYS A 227 -16.45 -2.47 -3.74
CA LYS A 227 -17.02 -1.27 -4.34
C LYS A 227 -16.28 0.00 -3.93
N TYR A 228 -15.92 0.16 -2.66
CA TYR A 228 -15.42 1.44 -2.14
C TYR A 228 -13.93 1.46 -1.82
N CYS A 229 -13.17 0.43 -2.18
CA CYS A 229 -11.72 0.36 -1.93
C CYS A 229 -10.87 1.36 -2.74
N GLY A 230 -11.46 2.16 -3.64
CA GLY A 230 -10.73 3.11 -4.49
C GLY A 230 -10.18 2.54 -5.79
N ILE A 231 -10.18 1.21 -5.98
CA ILE A 231 -9.61 0.52 -7.16
C ILE A 231 -10.49 -0.65 -7.64
N ALA A 232 -11.80 -0.48 -7.54
CA ALA A 232 -12.80 -1.48 -7.91
C ALA A 232 -12.61 -2.02 -9.34
N TYR A 233 -13.06 -3.26 -9.58
CA TYR A 233 -13.15 -3.84 -10.92
C TYR A 233 -14.19 -3.14 -11.79
N ASP A 234 -15.25 -2.66 -11.16
CA ASP A 234 -16.25 -1.81 -11.81
C ASP A 234 -15.66 -0.42 -12.07
N ASP A 235 -15.53 -0.06 -13.34
CA ASP A 235 -15.01 1.24 -13.79
C ASP A 235 -15.85 2.41 -13.25
N GLU A 236 -17.14 2.20 -12.94
CA GLU A 236 -17.94 3.21 -12.27
C GLU A 236 -17.37 3.54 -10.89
N TYR A 237 -16.78 2.59 -10.17
CA TYR A 237 -16.28 2.78 -8.81
C TYR A 237 -14.75 2.86 -8.71
N ASN A 238 -14.02 2.62 -9.80
CA ASN A 238 -12.57 2.81 -9.86
C ASN A 238 -12.20 4.29 -9.55
N PHE A 239 -11.19 4.49 -8.72
CA PHE A 239 -10.78 5.78 -8.13
C PHE A 239 -11.85 6.49 -7.28
N LYS A 240 -12.87 5.77 -6.76
CA LYS A 240 -13.90 6.32 -5.88
C LYS A 240 -13.88 5.68 -4.49
N TYR A 241 -14.10 6.51 -3.48
CA TYR A 241 -14.38 6.12 -2.10
C TYR A 241 -15.83 6.49 -1.75
N ASN A 242 -16.35 5.96 -0.65
CA ASN A 242 -17.66 6.37 -0.17
C ASN A 242 -17.64 7.84 0.28
N LYS A 243 -18.44 8.68 -0.38
CA LYS A 243 -18.49 10.14 -0.14
C LYS A 243 -19.16 10.51 1.19
N GLU A 244 -19.94 9.62 1.79
CA GLU A 244 -20.58 9.85 3.09
C GLU A 244 -19.54 9.87 4.23
N TYR A 245 -18.38 9.25 4.00
CA TYR A 245 -17.27 9.20 4.95
C TYR A 245 -16.14 10.14 4.52
N THR A 246 -15.50 10.75 5.51
CA THR A 246 -14.27 11.50 5.32
C THR A 246 -13.17 10.51 4.94
N ASN A 247 -12.46 10.80 3.85
CA ASN A 247 -11.23 10.10 3.51
C ASN A 247 -10.08 10.64 4.37
N PHE A 248 -9.58 9.84 5.30
CA PHE A 248 -8.47 10.20 6.18
C PHE A 248 -7.08 9.82 5.61
N ASN A 249 -6.97 9.36 4.36
CA ASN A 249 -5.68 9.09 3.70
C ASN A 249 -4.75 10.32 3.75
N PRO A 250 -5.22 11.57 3.52
CA PRO A 250 -4.38 12.76 3.66
C PRO A 250 -3.97 13.05 5.11
N LYS A 251 -4.69 12.53 6.11
CA LYS A 251 -4.54 12.82 7.54
C LYS A 251 -3.82 11.71 8.32
N GLY A 252 -3.06 10.87 7.62
CA GLY A 252 -2.19 9.86 8.23
C GLY A 252 -2.74 8.44 8.31
N GLY A 253 -3.95 8.17 7.79
CA GLY A 253 -4.49 6.80 7.75
C GLY A 253 -6.01 6.72 7.63
N ASP A 254 -6.53 5.90 6.74
CA ASP A 254 -7.96 5.59 6.52
C ASP A 254 -8.30 4.10 6.67
N CYS A 255 -7.31 3.21 6.86
CA CYS A 255 -7.51 1.76 6.93
C CYS A 255 -8.55 1.31 7.97
N ALA A 256 -8.50 1.85 9.19
CA ALA A 256 -9.45 1.52 10.24
C ALA A 256 -10.83 2.16 10.00
N ASN A 257 -10.87 3.37 9.43
CA ASN A 257 -12.11 4.01 9.02
C ASN A 257 -12.84 3.14 7.98
N PHE A 258 -12.11 2.63 6.98
CA PHE A 258 -12.67 1.77 5.95
C PHE A 258 -13.06 0.38 6.48
N ALA A 259 -12.24 -0.25 7.32
CA ALA A 259 -12.62 -1.49 8.00
C ALA A 259 -13.89 -1.31 8.85
N SER A 260 -14.04 -0.14 9.49
CA SER A 260 -15.25 0.17 10.25
C SER A 260 -16.48 0.37 9.36
N GLN A 261 -16.31 1.01 8.20
CA GLN A 261 -17.35 1.14 7.19
C GLN A 261 -17.82 -0.24 6.69
N ILE A 262 -16.91 -1.16 6.35
CA ILE A 262 -17.25 -2.52 5.92
C ILE A 262 -18.13 -3.24 6.95
N LEU A 263 -17.74 -3.17 8.23
CA LEU A 263 -18.50 -3.79 9.33
C LEU A 263 -19.86 -3.13 9.54
N TYR A 264 -19.95 -1.81 9.43
CA TYR A 264 -21.19 -1.07 9.68
C TYR A 264 -22.17 -1.18 8.51
N GLU A 265 -21.75 -0.74 7.32
CA GLU A 265 -22.60 -0.60 6.14
C GLU A 265 -22.98 -1.96 5.55
N GLY A 266 -22.01 -2.88 5.45
CA GLY A 266 -22.24 -4.21 4.90
C GLY A 266 -22.52 -5.26 5.98
N GLY A 267 -21.66 -5.32 7.00
CA GLY A 267 -21.76 -6.32 8.07
C GLY A 267 -22.91 -6.14 9.05
N GLY A 268 -23.61 -4.99 9.02
CA GLY A 268 -24.77 -4.72 9.87
C GLY A 268 -24.45 -4.55 11.36
N PHE A 269 -23.19 -4.27 11.71
CA PHE A 269 -22.80 -4.03 13.10
C PHE A 269 -23.44 -2.75 13.62
N LYS A 270 -23.94 -2.76 14.86
CA LYS A 270 -24.53 -1.54 15.45
C LYS A 270 -23.43 -0.61 16.01
N LYS A 271 -23.49 0.68 15.68
CA LYS A 271 -22.64 1.71 16.30
C LYS A 271 -22.98 1.87 17.79
N ASN A 272 -22.02 2.35 18.56
CA ASN A 272 -22.23 2.75 19.96
C ASN A 272 -21.30 3.92 20.32
N LYS A 273 -21.36 4.44 21.56
CA LYS A 273 -20.55 5.61 21.95
C LYS A 273 -19.03 5.44 21.74
N LEU A 274 -18.50 4.22 21.82
CA LEU A 274 -17.06 3.96 21.72
C LEU A 274 -16.61 3.77 20.27
N TRP A 275 -17.43 3.16 19.43
CA TRP A 275 -17.18 2.93 18.01
C TRP A 275 -18.33 3.54 17.21
N ASN A 276 -18.09 4.78 16.73
CA ASN A 276 -19.08 5.59 16.03
C ASN A 276 -18.42 6.45 14.95
N TYR A 277 -19.25 6.85 14.00
CA TYR A 277 -18.97 7.88 13.01
C TYR A 277 -20.17 8.83 12.93
N GLU A 278 -19.92 10.12 13.08
CA GLU A 278 -20.92 11.18 13.12
C GLU A 278 -20.29 12.53 12.77
N GLY A 279 -21.04 13.42 12.12
CA GLY A 279 -20.56 14.79 11.88
C GLY A 279 -19.29 14.87 11.04
N ARG A 280 -19.09 13.93 10.10
CA ARG A 280 -17.89 13.79 9.26
C ARG A 280 -16.62 13.36 10.01
N ASP A 281 -16.73 12.95 11.27
CA ASP A 281 -15.61 12.46 12.08
C ASP A 281 -15.92 11.11 12.75
N GLY A 282 -14.89 10.38 13.16
CA GLY A 282 -15.03 9.08 13.78
C GLY A 282 -14.37 9.02 15.15
N SER A 283 -14.94 8.21 16.04
CA SER A 283 -14.33 7.95 17.34
C SER A 283 -12.95 7.32 17.15
N LYS A 284 -12.10 7.37 18.19
CA LYS A 284 -10.76 6.76 18.12
C LYS A 284 -10.82 5.27 17.74
N ALA A 285 -11.81 4.52 18.26
CA ALA A 285 -11.98 3.12 17.90
C ALA A 285 -12.44 2.92 16.45
N TRP A 286 -13.06 3.92 15.82
CA TRP A 286 -13.48 3.87 14.42
C TRP A 286 -12.30 4.17 13.47
N VAL A 287 -11.55 5.25 13.71
CA VAL A 287 -10.57 5.76 12.72
C VAL A 287 -9.12 5.32 12.95
N ASN A 288 -8.76 4.83 14.15
CA ASN A 288 -7.37 4.50 14.47
C ASN A 288 -7.14 2.98 14.54
N ALA A 289 -6.17 2.46 13.77
CA ALA A 289 -5.88 1.02 13.66
C ALA A 289 -5.66 0.29 14.99
N GLN A 290 -4.87 0.86 15.90
CA GLN A 290 -4.64 0.28 17.22
C GLN A 290 -5.91 0.25 18.07
N SER A 291 -6.64 1.36 18.13
CA SER A 291 -7.86 1.47 18.93
C SER A 291 -9.00 0.64 18.35
N PHE A 292 -9.10 0.54 17.02
CA PHE A 292 -10.03 -0.35 16.32
C PHE A 292 -9.80 -1.80 16.71
N LYS A 293 -8.58 -2.32 16.54
CA LYS A 293 -8.25 -3.70 16.90
C LYS A 293 -8.53 -3.96 18.38
N ASN A 294 -8.12 -3.05 19.27
CA ASN A 294 -8.36 -3.20 20.71
C ASN A 294 -9.86 -3.21 21.04
N TYR A 295 -10.65 -2.33 20.41
CA TYR A 295 -12.11 -2.31 20.59
C TYR A 295 -12.76 -3.61 20.12
N MET A 296 -12.41 -4.10 18.93
CA MET A 296 -12.99 -5.33 18.38
C MET A 296 -12.78 -6.53 19.32
N ILE A 297 -11.56 -6.68 19.85
CA ILE A 297 -11.23 -7.73 20.82
C ILE A 297 -11.94 -7.50 22.16
N ASN A 298 -11.80 -6.31 22.76
CA ASN A 298 -12.28 -6.07 24.12
C ASN A 298 -13.81 -6.02 24.22
N SER A 299 -14.51 -5.72 23.12
CA SER A 299 -15.98 -5.74 23.07
C SER A 299 -16.56 -7.14 22.85
N GLY A 300 -15.72 -8.15 22.60
CA GLY A 300 -16.17 -9.49 22.22
C GLY A 300 -16.74 -9.59 20.80
N ARG A 301 -16.53 -8.57 19.95
CA ARG A 301 -16.90 -8.61 18.52
C ARG A 301 -15.92 -9.41 17.67
N ALA A 302 -14.75 -9.70 18.22
CA ALA A 302 -13.71 -10.47 17.58
C ALA A 302 -12.84 -11.21 18.58
N SER A 303 -12.14 -12.24 18.11
CA SER A 303 -11.18 -13.03 18.87
C SER A 303 -9.88 -13.22 18.08
N TYR A 304 -8.77 -13.50 18.78
CA TYR A 304 -7.54 -13.88 18.09
C TYR A 304 -7.67 -15.29 17.50
N ILE A 305 -7.17 -15.45 16.28
CA ILE A 305 -6.78 -16.74 15.71
C ILE A 305 -5.33 -17.01 16.14
N SER A 306 -4.42 -16.08 15.84
CA SER A 306 -3.01 -16.19 16.15
C SER A 306 -2.33 -14.80 16.14
N LYS A 307 -1.11 -14.72 16.69
CA LYS A 307 -0.28 -13.51 16.68
C LYS A 307 1.20 -13.88 16.64
N GLY A 308 1.96 -13.32 15.70
CA GLY A 308 3.38 -13.65 15.56
C GLY A 308 4.07 -12.96 14.39
N THR A 309 5.34 -13.27 14.15
CA THR A 309 5.99 -13.00 12.87
C THR A 309 5.35 -13.85 11.77
N TYR A 310 5.68 -13.58 10.51
CA TYR A 310 5.16 -14.37 9.40
C TYR A 310 5.44 -15.87 9.57
N GLU A 311 6.66 -16.23 9.97
CA GLU A 311 7.09 -17.63 10.19
C GLU A 311 6.28 -18.32 11.28
N GLU A 312 5.86 -17.58 12.30
CA GLU A 312 5.08 -18.11 13.43
C GLU A 312 3.62 -18.38 13.03
N ILE A 313 3.06 -17.62 12.09
CA ILE A 313 1.61 -17.58 11.84
C ILE A 313 1.17 -18.03 10.44
N TYR A 314 2.07 -18.25 9.49
CA TYR A 314 1.68 -18.55 8.10
C TYR A 314 0.82 -19.81 7.94
N LYS A 315 0.92 -20.77 8.87
CA LYS A 315 0.05 -21.95 8.88
C LYS A 315 -1.34 -21.58 9.39
N ASP A 316 -1.42 -20.76 10.44
CA ASP A 316 -2.65 -20.29 11.05
C ASP A 316 -3.43 -19.30 10.17
N SER A 317 -2.77 -18.60 9.24
CA SER A 317 -3.42 -17.66 8.32
C SER A 317 -4.47 -18.35 7.43
N TYR A 318 -4.33 -19.64 7.15
CA TYR A 318 -5.34 -20.44 6.44
C TYR A 318 -6.63 -20.64 7.24
N ASN A 319 -6.70 -20.23 8.51
CA ASN A 319 -7.93 -20.20 9.30
C ASN A 319 -8.71 -18.88 9.14
N LEU A 320 -8.13 -17.86 8.52
CA LEU A 320 -8.85 -16.64 8.17
C LEU A 320 -9.95 -16.93 7.16
N ARG A 321 -11.08 -16.24 7.30
CA ARG A 321 -12.21 -16.29 6.36
C ARG A 321 -12.61 -14.89 5.93
N PRO A 322 -13.30 -14.74 4.78
CA PRO A 322 -13.87 -13.44 4.41
C PRO A 322 -14.70 -12.85 5.55
N GLY A 323 -14.48 -11.57 5.84
CA GLY A 323 -15.03 -10.85 6.99
C GLY A 323 -14.09 -10.70 8.17
N ASP A 324 -13.08 -11.57 8.31
CA ASP A 324 -12.00 -11.44 9.30
C ASP A 324 -11.05 -10.29 8.94
N PHE A 325 -10.12 -9.94 9.82
CA PHE A 325 -9.10 -8.94 9.49
C PHE A 325 -7.72 -9.29 10.03
N VAL A 326 -6.71 -8.71 9.39
CA VAL A 326 -5.31 -8.75 9.82
C VAL A 326 -4.93 -7.38 10.36
N ALA A 327 -4.31 -7.33 11.54
CA ALA A 327 -3.67 -6.12 12.05
C ALA A 327 -2.14 -6.26 12.01
N TYR A 328 -1.47 -5.23 11.50
CA TYR A 328 -0.02 -5.21 11.32
C TYR A 328 0.63 -4.35 12.39
N GLU A 329 1.45 -4.97 13.23
CA GLU A 329 2.18 -4.33 14.33
C GLU A 329 3.61 -4.01 13.88
N LYS A 330 4.07 -2.77 14.10
CA LYS A 330 5.47 -2.36 13.98
C LYS A 330 5.88 -1.69 15.29
N ASN A 331 6.95 -2.16 15.93
CA ASN A 331 7.48 -1.62 17.18
C ASN A 331 6.42 -1.49 18.30
N GLY A 332 5.59 -2.52 18.51
CA GLY A 332 4.58 -2.54 19.58
C GLY A 332 3.28 -1.79 19.26
N LYS A 333 3.17 -1.17 18.08
CA LYS A 333 1.99 -0.40 17.67
C LYS A 333 1.38 -0.99 16.41
N ILE A 334 0.06 -1.16 16.40
CA ILE A 334 -0.68 -1.46 15.17
C ILE A 334 -0.62 -0.22 14.26
N ILE A 335 0.05 -0.37 13.12
CA ILE A 335 0.20 0.67 12.10
C ILE A 335 -0.83 0.56 10.99
N HIS A 336 -1.43 -0.62 10.81
CA HIS A 336 -2.35 -0.89 9.71
C HIS A 336 -3.33 -2.01 10.05
N VAL A 337 -4.48 -2.01 9.38
CA VAL A 337 -5.47 -3.11 9.41
C VAL A 337 -6.01 -3.35 8.00
N SER A 338 -6.24 -4.60 7.65
CA SER A 338 -6.82 -4.98 6.34
C SER A 338 -7.87 -6.08 6.51
N THR A 339 -8.98 -5.94 5.81
CA THR A 339 -10.11 -6.88 5.92
C THR A 339 -9.93 -8.00 4.89
N VAL A 340 -10.07 -9.25 5.31
CA VAL A 340 -10.08 -10.41 4.41
C VAL A 340 -11.39 -10.39 3.64
N THR A 341 -11.33 -10.37 2.30
CA THR A 341 -12.52 -10.30 1.43
C THR A 341 -12.55 -11.39 0.38
N GLY A 342 -11.56 -12.29 0.39
CA GLY A 342 -11.50 -13.46 -0.48
C GLY A 342 -10.40 -14.41 -0.05
N LEU A 343 -10.39 -15.58 -0.66
CA LEU A 343 -9.29 -16.54 -0.61
C LEU A 343 -8.87 -16.84 -2.05
N ASP A 344 -7.59 -17.10 -2.27
CA ASP A 344 -7.11 -17.53 -3.58
C ASP A 344 -7.34 -19.03 -3.83
N SER A 345 -6.91 -19.54 -4.97
CA SER A 345 -7.10 -20.94 -5.38
C SER A 345 -6.49 -21.98 -4.42
N LYS A 346 -5.58 -21.58 -3.53
CA LYS A 346 -4.99 -22.44 -2.50
C LYS A 346 -5.53 -22.15 -1.10
N GLY A 347 -6.52 -21.27 -0.98
CA GLY A 347 -7.11 -20.87 0.30
C GLY A 347 -6.29 -19.80 1.02
N TYR A 348 -5.34 -19.16 0.34
CA TYR A 348 -4.52 -18.10 0.92
C TYR A 348 -5.35 -16.81 1.08
N PRO A 349 -5.32 -16.14 2.24
CA PRO A 349 -6.23 -15.03 2.50
C PRO A 349 -5.83 -13.76 1.74
N LEU A 350 -6.84 -13.17 1.09
CA LEU A 350 -6.75 -11.97 0.28
C LEU A 350 -7.46 -10.81 0.98
N VAL A 351 -6.75 -9.70 1.15
CA VAL A 351 -7.21 -8.54 1.91
C VAL A 351 -7.53 -7.34 1.03
N THR A 352 -8.50 -6.54 1.47
CA THR A 352 -8.91 -5.28 0.87
C THR A 352 -8.86 -4.18 1.93
N CYS A 353 -8.21 -3.05 1.61
CA CYS A 353 -8.04 -1.93 2.53
C CYS A 353 -7.67 -0.62 1.82
N HIS A 354 -7.79 0.49 2.54
CA HIS A 354 -7.24 1.80 2.15
C HIS A 354 -5.80 1.98 2.64
N ASN A 355 -5.17 3.11 2.29
CA ASN A 355 -3.74 3.46 2.49
C ASN A 355 -2.79 2.64 1.62
N THR A 356 -2.59 3.13 0.39
CA THR A 356 -2.20 2.34 -0.78
C THR A 356 -3.28 1.30 -1.04
N ASP A 357 -4.26 1.69 -1.84
CA ASP A 357 -5.50 0.93 -1.98
C ASP A 357 -5.21 -0.50 -2.41
N ARG A 358 -5.87 -1.46 -1.75
CA ARG A 358 -5.68 -2.89 -1.97
C ARG A 358 -7.02 -3.52 -2.24
N LEU A 359 -7.09 -4.35 -3.28
CA LEU A 359 -8.24 -5.19 -3.59
C LEU A 359 -7.77 -6.62 -3.81
N LEU A 360 -8.21 -7.51 -2.92
CA LEU A 360 -7.85 -8.93 -2.94
C LEU A 360 -6.33 -9.21 -2.93
N VAL A 361 -5.56 -8.37 -2.26
CA VAL A 361 -4.10 -8.52 -2.20
C VAL A 361 -3.72 -9.61 -1.19
N PRO A 362 -2.77 -10.52 -1.47
CA PRO A 362 -2.28 -11.48 -0.48
C PRO A 362 -1.87 -10.78 0.82
N TYR A 363 -2.36 -11.26 1.97
CA TYR A 363 -2.33 -10.51 3.24
C TYR A 363 -0.91 -10.08 3.70
N ASP A 364 0.12 -10.80 3.29
CA ASP A 364 1.52 -10.55 3.67
C ASP A 364 2.29 -9.71 2.65
N LEU A 365 1.77 -9.57 1.42
CA LEU A 365 2.42 -8.83 0.35
C LEU A 365 2.57 -7.35 0.76
N GLY A 366 3.78 -6.81 0.76
CA GLY A 366 4.11 -5.48 1.29
C GLY A 366 4.32 -5.40 2.82
N PHE A 367 4.13 -6.51 3.56
CA PHE A 367 4.28 -6.57 5.03
C PHE A 367 5.34 -7.59 5.51
N SER A 368 6.29 -7.95 4.64
CA SER A 368 7.31 -8.99 4.92
C SER A 368 8.60 -8.50 5.62
N ASN A 369 8.58 -7.32 6.23
CA ASN A 369 9.71 -6.85 7.05
C ASN A 369 9.77 -7.63 8.38
N SER A 370 10.97 -8.01 8.83
CA SER A 370 11.18 -8.74 10.08
C SER A 370 10.66 -8.01 11.34
N ASN A 371 10.47 -6.70 11.26
CA ASN A 371 9.92 -5.89 12.35
C ASN A 371 8.38 -5.84 12.37
N ILE A 372 7.72 -6.52 11.42
CA ILE A 372 6.26 -6.63 11.37
C ILE A 372 5.81 -7.89 12.09
N ARG A 373 4.83 -7.73 12.99
CA ARG A 373 4.09 -8.84 13.59
C ARG A 373 2.64 -8.78 13.13
N PHE A 374 2.07 -9.92 12.82
CA PHE A 374 0.71 -10.09 12.34
C PHE A 374 -0.19 -10.47 13.50
N HIS A 375 -1.39 -9.89 13.51
CA HIS A 375 -2.49 -10.28 14.38
C HIS A 375 -3.60 -10.81 13.47
N LEU A 376 -3.86 -12.11 13.52
CA LEU A 376 -4.93 -12.75 12.78
C LEU A 376 -6.20 -12.71 13.65
N ILE A 377 -7.24 -12.01 13.20
CA ILE A 377 -8.40 -11.69 14.03
C ILE A 377 -9.67 -12.20 13.38
N LYS A 378 -10.35 -13.10 14.07
CA LYS A 378 -11.66 -13.63 13.69
C LYS A 378 -12.76 -12.67 14.12
N VAL A 379 -13.67 -12.31 13.23
CA VAL A 379 -14.81 -11.43 13.53
C VAL A 379 -16.09 -12.24 13.73
N HIS A 380 -16.97 -11.79 14.62
CA HIS A 380 -18.25 -12.43 14.95
C HIS A 380 -19.42 -11.61 14.37
N TYR A 381 -19.87 -11.98 13.15
CA TYR A 381 -20.96 -11.32 12.39
C TYR A 381 -22.38 -11.69 12.85
#